data_AF-A0A8S3PPS1-F1
#
_entry.id   AF-A0A8S3PPS1-F1
#
_cell.length_a   1.000
_cell.length_b   1.000
_cell.length_c   1.000
_cell.angle_alpha   90.00
_cell.angle_beta   90.00
_cell.angle_gamma   90.00
#
_symmetry.space_group_name_H-M   'P 1'
#
loop_
_entity.id
_entity.type
_entity.pdbx_description
1 polymer ?
#
loop_
_entity_poly.entity_id
_entity_poly.type
_entity_poly.pdbx_seq_one_letter_code
_entity_poly.pdbx_strand_id
1 'polypeptide(L)'
;MADPQYDKTMIKKGNVRVKGRIPIGKSWKKKMLVLYGPSSNGAARLVKYSGEQAFAEDEPSSQIPLKDVGSALRCKMSEGSHGDGITLHMSDRSIKQFLCDTELESTEWLTAIQAELTRNDNLPSGMFRVFLLPCATLNDSGECILYVTSDCVYIYDNEQKNKQITACDITHIRRYGADAKRKQFLIEAGRTVFNQEIHDQIEEAAERIKKKVAGRQRSVPTIPAKQPIYMNQKP
;
A
#
# COMPACT_ATOMS: atom_id res chain seq x y z
N MET A 1 30.88 24.16 28.74
CA MET A 1 29.88 24.54 27.72
C MET A 1 30.03 23.56 26.58
N ALA A 2 29.12 22.61 26.44
CA ALA A 2 29.14 21.63 25.37
C ALA A 2 28.44 22.22 24.13
N ASP A 3 29.09 22.14 22.98
CA ASP A 3 28.58 22.57 21.69
C ASP A 3 27.36 21.69 21.30
N PRO A 4 26.15 22.23 21.11
CA PRO A 4 24.97 21.45 20.78
C PRO A 4 24.97 21.12 19.29
N GLN A 5 25.91 20.28 18.85
CA GLN A 5 25.94 19.81 17.48
C GLN A 5 24.83 18.77 17.27
N TYR A 6 23.65 19.30 16.91
CA TYR A 6 22.57 18.69 16.14
C TYR A 6 22.82 17.23 15.76
N ASP A 7 22.25 16.29 16.54
CA ASP A 7 22.28 14.88 16.17
C ASP A 7 21.26 14.63 15.05
N LYS A 8 21.72 14.82 13.80
CA LYS A 8 21.05 14.30 12.61
C LYS A 8 21.69 12.94 12.31
N THR A 9 20.96 11.85 12.54
CA THR A 9 21.44 10.50 12.24
C THR A 9 21.48 10.29 10.72
N MET A 10 22.56 10.71 10.08
CA MET A 10 22.75 10.57 8.64
C MET A 10 23.16 9.13 8.29
N ILE A 11 22.32 8.45 7.51
CA ILE A 11 22.52 7.04 7.16
C ILE A 11 23.30 6.92 5.85
N LYS A 12 22.91 7.69 4.84
CA LYS A 12 23.59 7.70 3.54
C LYS A 12 23.48 9.08 2.91
N LYS A 13 24.55 9.51 2.24
CA LYS A 13 24.55 10.68 1.35
C LYS A 13 25.20 10.30 0.02
N GLY A 14 24.80 10.98 -1.05
CA GLY A 14 25.36 10.74 -2.36
C GLY A 14 24.80 11.67 -3.42
N ASN A 15 25.57 11.87 -4.48
CA ASN A 15 25.12 12.61 -5.63
C ASN A 15 24.31 11.70 -6.55
N VAL A 16 23.05 12.06 -6.79
CA VAL A 16 22.14 11.29 -7.64
C VAL A 16 21.60 12.18 -8.75
N ARG A 17 21.08 11.56 -9.80
CA ARG A 17 20.42 12.25 -10.91
C ARG A 17 18.91 12.18 -10.73
N VAL A 18 18.23 13.33 -10.68
CA VAL A 18 16.76 13.41 -10.58
C VAL A 18 16.17 14.09 -11.81
N LYS A 19 14.95 13.69 -12.18
CA LYS A 19 14.24 14.31 -13.30
C LYS A 19 13.71 15.69 -12.91
N GLY A 20 13.93 16.69 -13.77
CA GLY A 20 13.37 18.03 -13.59
C GLY A 20 11.84 18.06 -13.68
N ARG A 21 11.20 19.08 -13.06
CA ARG A 21 9.74 19.29 -13.09
C ARG A 21 9.19 19.80 -14.42
N ILE A 22 10.03 20.30 -15.33
CA ILE A 22 9.59 21.02 -16.53
C ILE A 22 9.34 20.02 -17.69
N PRO A 23 8.17 20.05 -18.36
CA PRO A 23 7.83 19.12 -19.45
C PRO A 23 8.66 19.28 -20.72
N ILE A 24 9.30 20.43 -20.91
CA ILE A 24 10.06 20.79 -22.10
C ILE A 24 11.55 20.62 -21.77
N GLY A 25 12.06 19.40 -21.94
CA GLY A 25 13.45 19.02 -21.65
C GLY A 25 13.55 18.05 -20.47
N LYS A 26 13.36 16.75 -20.76
CA LYS A 26 13.55 15.62 -19.83
C LYS A 26 15.04 15.44 -19.47
N SER A 27 15.69 16.46 -18.91
CA SER A 27 17.07 16.37 -18.45
C SER A 27 17.13 15.86 -17.01
N TRP A 28 18.01 14.90 -16.81
CA TRP A 28 18.41 14.41 -15.48
C TRP A 28 19.44 15.38 -14.91
N LYS A 29 19.20 15.91 -13.72
CA LYS A 29 20.10 16.86 -13.06
C LYS A 29 20.73 16.24 -11.82
N LYS A 30 22.04 16.44 -11.66
CA LYS A 30 22.78 16.02 -10.46
C LYS A 30 22.30 16.82 -9.25
N LYS A 31 22.02 16.12 -8.15
CA LYS A 31 21.56 16.65 -6.87
C LYS A 31 22.18 15.85 -5.74
N MET A 32 22.39 16.51 -4.60
CA MET A 32 22.81 15.82 -3.39
C MET A 32 21.56 15.26 -2.71
N LEU A 33 21.54 13.94 -2.48
CA LEU A 33 20.47 13.26 -1.75
C LEU A 33 21.05 12.71 -0.44
N VAL A 34 20.28 12.87 0.63
CA VAL A 34 20.66 12.41 1.97
C VAL A 34 19.50 11.65 2.58
N LEU A 35 19.76 10.43 3.06
CA LEU A 35 18.86 9.67 3.89
C LEU A 35 19.21 9.91 5.35
N TYR A 36 18.27 10.49 6.08
CA TYR A 36 18.32 10.62 7.53
C TYR A 36 17.46 9.52 8.17
N GLY A 37 17.99 8.92 9.22
CA GLY A 37 17.24 8.06 10.13
C GLY A 37 16.37 8.86 11.10
N PRO A 38 15.59 8.17 11.94
CA PRO A 38 14.85 8.81 13.02
C PRO A 38 15.81 9.42 14.04
N SER A 39 15.56 10.66 14.42
CA SER A 39 16.35 11.41 15.41
C SER A 39 15.46 12.36 16.21
N SER A 40 16.03 13.09 17.17
CA SER A 40 15.35 14.22 17.83
C SER A 40 14.89 15.29 16.83
N ASN A 41 15.53 15.37 15.66
CA ASN A 41 15.17 16.26 14.55
C ASN A 41 14.05 15.70 13.66
N GLY A 42 13.40 14.60 14.04
CA GLY A 42 12.23 14.04 13.41
C GLY A 42 12.43 12.66 12.76
N ALA A 43 11.36 12.16 12.17
CA ALA A 43 11.30 10.84 11.55
C ALA A 43 12.25 10.69 10.35
N ALA A 44 12.51 9.42 9.99
CA ALA A 44 13.32 9.06 8.83
C ALA A 44 12.79 9.71 7.54
N ARG A 45 13.70 10.24 6.74
CA ARG A 45 13.37 11.04 5.56
C ARG A 45 14.49 11.11 4.54
N LEU A 46 14.11 11.23 3.28
CA LEU A 46 15.00 11.57 2.18
C LEU A 46 14.97 13.08 1.95
N VAL A 47 16.14 13.72 1.99
CA VAL A 47 16.30 15.15 1.81
C VAL A 47 17.14 15.42 0.57
N LYS A 48 16.64 16.30 -0.30
CA LYS A 48 17.29 16.67 -1.55
C LYS A 48 17.81 18.09 -1.46
N TYR A 49 19.10 18.26 -1.73
CA TYR A 49 19.77 19.56 -1.82
C TYR A 49 20.10 19.87 -3.29
N SER A 50 20.20 21.16 -3.61
CA SER A 50 20.49 21.61 -4.97
C SER A 50 21.90 21.22 -5.45
N GLY A 51 22.83 21.03 -4.50
CA GLY A 51 24.23 20.62 -4.65
C GLY A 51 24.92 20.53 -3.28
N GLU A 52 26.24 20.40 -3.25
CA GLU A 52 27.03 20.27 -2.01
C GLU A 52 27.04 21.53 -1.16
N GLN A 53 27.08 22.71 -1.78
CA GLN A 53 27.02 23.99 -1.05
C GLN A 53 25.71 24.12 -0.27
N ALA A 54 24.56 23.89 -0.93
CA ALA A 54 23.27 23.91 -0.25
C ALA A 54 23.15 22.84 0.85
N PHE A 55 23.88 21.72 0.74
CA PHE A 55 23.98 20.75 1.83
C PHE A 55 24.80 21.29 3.01
N ALA A 56 25.93 21.95 2.74
CA ALA A 56 26.77 22.56 3.78
C ALA A 56 26.04 23.70 4.53
N GLU A 57 25.21 24.45 3.81
CA GLU A 57 24.37 25.54 4.35
C GLU A 57 23.04 25.04 4.94
N ASP A 58 22.77 23.72 4.86
CA ASP A 58 21.52 23.07 5.25
C ASP A 58 20.25 23.72 4.65
N GLU A 59 20.30 24.02 3.35
CA GLU A 59 19.19 24.60 2.59
C GLU A 59 18.52 23.54 1.66
N PRO A 60 17.59 22.73 2.19
CA PRO A 60 16.98 21.64 1.44
C PRO A 60 16.00 22.15 0.39
N SER A 61 16.14 21.64 -0.84
CA SER A 61 15.22 21.95 -1.95
C SER A 61 13.91 21.17 -1.90
N SER A 62 13.90 20.00 -1.25
CA SER A 62 12.68 19.23 -0.96
C SER A 62 12.97 18.10 0.03
N GLN A 63 11.95 17.63 0.74
CA GLN A 63 12.03 16.49 1.66
C GLN A 63 10.91 15.48 1.37
N ILE A 64 11.19 14.21 1.62
CA ILE A 64 10.25 13.08 1.49
C ILE A 64 10.31 12.30 2.81
N PRO A 65 9.29 12.39 3.67
CA PRO A 65 9.17 11.51 4.83
C PRO A 65 9.12 10.05 4.38
N LEU A 66 9.86 9.15 5.03
CA LEU A 66 9.86 7.73 4.64
C LEU A 66 8.53 7.03 4.92
N LYS A 67 7.72 7.53 5.87
CA LYS A 67 6.35 7.05 6.09
C LYS A 67 5.43 7.19 4.86
N ASP A 68 5.78 8.09 3.95
CA ASP A 68 5.00 8.33 2.72
C ASP A 68 5.48 7.45 1.56
N VAL A 69 6.51 6.61 1.78
CA VAL A 69 7.08 5.68 0.79
C VAL A 69 6.56 4.27 1.11
N GLY A 70 5.70 3.74 0.25
CA GLY A 70 5.16 2.38 0.40
C GLY A 70 6.18 1.31 -0.01
N SER A 71 6.97 1.55 -1.05
CA SER A 71 8.05 0.63 -1.45
C SER A 71 9.15 1.32 -2.25
N ALA A 72 10.34 0.69 -2.26
CA ALA A 72 11.47 1.08 -3.07
C ALA A 72 11.96 -0.10 -3.90
N LEU A 73 12.12 0.11 -5.21
CA LEU A 73 12.53 -0.91 -6.16
C LEU A 73 13.66 -0.39 -7.04
N ARG A 74 14.51 -1.30 -7.51
CA ARG A 74 15.51 -0.98 -8.54
C ARG A 74 14.82 -0.74 -9.88
N CYS A 75 15.29 0.24 -10.64
CA CYS A 75 14.89 0.44 -12.02
C CYS A 75 16.12 0.51 -12.94
N LYS A 76 16.02 -0.14 -14.10
CA LYS A 76 16.94 0.02 -15.22
C LYS A 76 16.25 0.85 -16.28
N MET A 77 16.84 1.96 -16.68
CA MET A 77 16.32 2.77 -17.78
C MET A 77 16.74 2.15 -19.12
N SER A 78 15.81 2.05 -20.07
CA SER A 78 16.12 1.58 -21.43
C SER A 78 16.82 2.65 -22.27
N GLU A 79 17.68 2.16 -23.17
CA GLU A 79 18.57 2.80 -24.17
C GLU A 79 18.73 4.33 -24.15
N GLY A 80 19.96 4.75 -23.85
CA GLY A 80 20.44 6.13 -23.92
C GLY A 80 20.91 6.72 -22.60
N SER A 81 20.43 6.19 -21.46
CA SER A 81 20.94 6.52 -20.13
C SER A 81 21.41 5.26 -19.41
N HIS A 82 22.72 5.03 -19.39
CA HIS A 82 23.37 4.06 -18.51
C HIS A 82 23.19 4.52 -17.06
N GLY A 83 22.08 4.16 -16.44
CA GLY A 83 21.80 4.52 -15.06
C GLY A 83 20.95 3.46 -14.41
N ASP A 84 21.59 2.65 -13.56
CA ASP A 84 20.86 1.96 -12.51
C ASP A 84 20.31 3.00 -11.55
N GLY A 85 19.04 2.86 -11.18
CA GLY A 85 18.36 3.82 -10.33
C GLY A 85 17.38 3.17 -9.38
N ILE A 86 16.72 4.04 -8.62
CA ILE A 86 15.71 3.66 -7.63
C ILE A 86 14.39 4.32 -8.00
N THR A 87 13.34 3.52 -7.94
CA THR A 87 11.95 3.96 -8.02
C THR A 87 11.32 3.85 -6.64
N LEU A 88 10.77 4.96 -6.15
CA LEU A 88 10.00 5.05 -4.93
C LEU A 88 8.52 5.10 -5.30
N HIS A 89 7.77 4.12 -4.80
CA HIS A 89 6.32 4.11 -4.85
C HIS A 89 5.80 4.80 -3.60
N MET A 90 5.16 5.94 -3.79
CA MET A 90 4.61 6.75 -2.70
C MET A 90 3.23 6.22 -2.31
N SER A 91 2.82 6.44 -1.06
CA SER A 91 1.49 6.04 -0.55
C SER A 91 0.34 6.74 -1.28
N ASP A 92 0.58 7.93 -1.83
CA ASP A 92 -0.37 8.66 -2.69
C ASP A 92 -0.44 8.13 -4.14
N ARG A 93 0.19 6.97 -4.41
CA ARG A 93 0.36 6.34 -5.73
C ARG A 93 1.23 7.13 -6.71
N SER A 94 1.83 8.25 -6.29
CA SER A 94 2.82 8.94 -7.09
C SER A 94 4.13 8.14 -7.14
N ILE A 95 4.94 8.43 -8.16
CA ILE A 95 6.23 7.76 -8.37
C ILE A 95 7.33 8.81 -8.35
N LYS A 96 8.40 8.54 -7.60
CA LYS A 96 9.62 9.35 -7.62
C LYS A 96 10.79 8.47 -8.02
N GLN A 97 11.71 9.03 -8.80
CA GLN A 97 12.86 8.27 -9.31
C GLN A 97 14.14 9.09 -9.20
N PHE A 98 15.23 8.40 -8.94
CA PHE A 98 16.58 8.93 -9.08
C PHE A 98 17.51 7.88 -9.67
N LEU A 99 18.49 8.32 -10.45
CA LEU A 99 19.54 7.46 -11.00
C LEU A 99 20.82 7.61 -10.19
N CYS A 100 21.51 6.50 -10.03
CA CYS A 100 22.85 6.42 -9.48
C CYS A 100 23.87 6.46 -10.63
N ASP A 101 25.13 6.65 -10.27
CA ASP A 101 26.23 6.62 -11.25
C ASP A 101 26.71 5.19 -11.49
N THR A 102 26.49 4.28 -10.54
CA THR A 102 26.89 2.87 -10.65
C THR A 102 25.82 1.89 -10.14
N GLU A 103 25.94 0.63 -10.57
CA GLU A 103 25.15 -0.47 -10.00
C GLU A 103 25.40 -0.59 -8.49
N LEU A 104 26.66 -0.60 -8.04
CA LEU A 104 26.96 -0.70 -6.61
C LEU A 104 26.26 0.37 -5.79
N GLU A 105 26.31 1.63 -6.24
CA GLU A 105 25.68 2.75 -5.54
C GLU A 105 24.15 2.59 -5.46
N SER A 106 23.51 2.14 -6.53
CA SER A 106 22.06 1.86 -6.50
C SER A 106 21.71 0.69 -5.58
N THR A 107 22.55 -0.35 -5.49
CA THR A 107 22.36 -1.43 -4.49
C THR A 107 22.41 -0.87 -3.07
N GLU A 108 23.42 -0.04 -2.77
CA GLU A 108 23.57 0.56 -1.44
C GLU A 108 22.40 1.48 -1.08
N TRP A 109 21.93 2.29 -2.04
CA TRP A 109 20.76 3.14 -1.85
C TRP A 109 19.50 2.32 -1.59
N LEU A 110 19.26 1.26 -2.37
CA LEU A 110 18.12 0.38 -2.19
C LEU A 110 18.13 -0.27 -0.80
N THR A 111 19.26 -0.86 -0.42
CA THR A 111 19.45 -1.52 0.88
C THR A 111 19.24 -0.55 2.03
N ALA A 112 19.82 0.65 1.97
CA ALA A 112 19.68 1.65 3.03
C ALA A 112 18.22 2.12 3.18
N ILE A 113 17.54 2.38 2.06
CA ILE A 113 16.12 2.79 2.08
C ILE A 113 15.24 1.65 2.60
N GLN A 114 15.42 0.43 2.11
CA GLN A 114 14.63 -0.72 2.56
C GLN A 114 14.87 -1.05 4.03
N ALA A 115 16.10 -0.94 4.52
CA ALA A 115 16.41 -1.10 5.94
C ALA A 115 15.63 -0.09 6.78
N GLU A 116 15.54 1.17 6.35
CA GLU A 116 14.77 2.19 7.06
C GLU A 116 13.26 2.03 6.87
N LEU A 117 12.78 1.54 5.72
CA LEU A 117 11.37 1.21 5.53
C LEU A 117 10.93 -0.01 6.35
N THR A 118 11.86 -0.91 6.69
CA THR A 118 11.61 -2.09 7.54
C THR A 118 11.75 -1.74 9.02
N ARG A 119 12.62 -0.77 9.36
CA ARG A 119 12.76 -0.20 10.72
C ARG A 119 11.63 0.73 11.09
N ASN A 120 11.07 1.45 10.12
CA ASN A 120 9.71 1.93 10.25
C ASN A 120 8.85 0.67 10.33
N ASP A 121 8.14 0.46 11.43
CA ASP A 121 7.26 -0.69 11.66
C ASP A 121 6.06 -0.69 10.68
N ASN A 122 6.33 -0.77 9.38
CA ASN A 122 5.35 -0.88 8.33
C ASN A 122 5.17 -2.36 7.97
N LEU A 123 3.92 -2.82 8.04
CA LEU A 123 3.53 -4.14 7.57
C LEU A 123 3.86 -4.26 6.08
N PRO A 124 4.48 -5.36 5.61
CA PRO A 124 4.86 -5.50 4.21
C PRO A 124 3.62 -5.46 3.31
N SER A 125 3.56 -4.48 2.40
CA SER A 125 2.48 -4.35 1.42
C SER A 125 2.53 -5.45 0.37
N GLY A 126 1.37 -5.94 -0.06
CA GLY A 126 1.27 -7.01 -1.06
C GLY A 126 0.14 -7.99 -0.79
N MET A 127 -0.01 -8.98 -1.68
CA MET A 127 -0.99 -10.04 -1.56
C MET A 127 -0.27 -11.36 -1.23
N PHE A 128 -0.68 -12.01 -0.15
CA PHE A 128 -0.04 -13.20 0.40
C PHE A 128 -1.08 -14.31 0.57
N ARG A 129 -0.75 -15.52 0.14
CA ARG A 129 -1.51 -16.72 0.51
C ARG A 129 -1.09 -17.11 1.92
N VAL A 130 -2.04 -17.18 2.83
CA VAL A 130 -1.78 -17.51 4.24
C VAL A 130 -2.78 -18.57 4.71
N PHE A 131 -2.44 -19.20 5.84
CA PHE A 131 -3.35 -20.10 6.53
C PHE A 131 -3.76 -19.43 7.85
N LEU A 132 -5.03 -19.03 7.94
CA LEU A 132 -5.60 -18.41 9.13
C LEU A 132 -5.80 -19.48 10.21
N LEU A 133 -5.09 -19.35 11.32
CA LEU A 133 -5.30 -20.21 12.48
C LEU A 133 -6.61 -19.85 13.18
N PRO A 134 -7.31 -20.83 13.79
CA PRO A 134 -8.48 -20.55 14.61
C PRO A 134 -8.15 -19.51 15.69
N CYS A 135 -8.97 -18.46 15.77
CA CYS A 135 -8.80 -17.37 16.72
C CYS A 135 -10.17 -17.00 17.32
N ALA A 136 -10.21 -16.59 18.59
CA ALA A 136 -11.45 -16.25 19.28
C ALA A 136 -12.23 -15.09 18.63
N THR A 137 -11.57 -14.25 17.82
CA THR A 137 -12.15 -13.05 17.21
C THR A 137 -12.67 -13.25 15.80
N LEU A 138 -12.39 -14.39 15.15
CA LEU A 138 -12.79 -14.67 13.78
C LEU A 138 -13.42 -16.07 13.72
N ASN A 139 -14.60 -16.16 13.10
CA ASN A 139 -15.31 -17.43 12.93
C ASN A 139 -14.75 -18.28 11.78
N ASP A 140 -13.94 -17.68 10.89
CA ASP A 140 -13.29 -18.37 9.77
C ASP A 140 -11.86 -18.81 10.13
N SER A 141 -11.41 -19.94 9.59
CA SER A 141 -10.03 -20.43 9.65
C SER A 141 -9.73 -21.28 8.41
N GLY A 142 -8.46 -21.44 8.05
CA GLY A 142 -8.04 -22.16 6.83
C GLY A 142 -7.32 -21.28 5.81
N GLU A 143 -7.24 -21.74 4.56
CA GLU A 143 -6.55 -21.00 3.50
C GLU A 143 -7.27 -19.69 3.14
N CYS A 144 -6.53 -18.59 3.16
CA CYS A 144 -7.06 -17.27 2.83
C CYS A 144 -6.00 -16.40 2.12
N ILE A 145 -6.46 -15.26 1.63
CA ILE A 145 -5.62 -14.24 1.00
C ILE A 145 -5.52 -13.06 1.97
N LEU A 146 -4.30 -12.80 2.45
CA LEU A 146 -3.96 -11.58 3.16
C LEU A 146 -3.54 -10.51 2.14
N TYR A 147 -4.25 -9.40 2.09
CA TYR A 147 -3.91 -8.28 1.23
C TYR A 147 -3.59 -7.04 2.08
N VAL A 148 -2.33 -6.63 2.05
CA VAL A 148 -1.82 -5.48 2.79
C VAL A 148 -1.63 -4.32 1.82
N THR A 149 -2.27 -3.21 2.14
CA THR A 149 -2.16 -1.92 1.45
C THR A 149 -1.45 -0.90 2.36
N SER A 150 -1.27 0.34 1.89
CA SER A 150 -0.64 1.40 2.68
C SER A 150 -1.46 1.82 3.90
N ASP A 151 -2.76 1.58 3.88
CA ASP A 151 -3.72 2.07 4.88
C ASP A 151 -4.56 0.95 5.51
N CYS A 152 -4.66 -0.22 4.89
CA CYS A 152 -5.53 -1.31 5.34
C CYS A 152 -4.92 -2.70 5.15
N VAL A 153 -5.34 -3.62 6.01
CA VAL A 153 -5.10 -5.06 5.93
C VAL A 153 -6.43 -5.76 5.70
N TYR A 154 -6.55 -6.51 4.61
CA TYR A 154 -7.73 -7.27 4.25
C TYR A 154 -7.44 -8.76 4.32
N ILE A 155 -8.45 -9.53 4.72
CA ILE A 155 -8.44 -11.00 4.66
C ILE A 155 -9.63 -11.43 3.80
N TYR A 156 -9.34 -12.16 2.73
CA TYR A 156 -10.34 -12.74 1.83
C TYR A 156 -10.30 -14.25 1.87
N ASP A 157 -11.45 -14.86 1.66
CA ASP A 157 -11.55 -16.30 1.43
C ASP A 157 -10.83 -16.68 0.12
N ASN A 158 -10.04 -17.76 0.12
CA ASN A 158 -9.27 -18.20 -1.04
C ASN A 158 -10.17 -18.86 -2.11
N GLU A 159 -11.22 -19.57 -1.70
CA GLU A 159 -12.14 -20.27 -2.60
C GLU A 159 -13.20 -19.30 -3.16
N GLN A 160 -13.73 -18.45 -2.30
CA GLN A 160 -14.68 -17.40 -2.66
C GLN A 160 -13.96 -16.05 -2.70
N LYS A 161 -13.19 -15.79 -3.76
CA LYS A 161 -12.33 -14.59 -3.93
C LYS A 161 -13.00 -13.22 -3.67
N ASN A 162 -14.33 -13.16 -3.66
CA ASN A 162 -15.11 -11.94 -3.39
C ASN A 162 -15.67 -11.86 -1.95
N LYS A 163 -15.53 -12.93 -1.14
CA LYS A 163 -15.95 -12.95 0.27
C LYS A 163 -14.81 -12.39 1.12
N GLN A 164 -14.96 -11.15 1.55
CA GLN A 164 -14.09 -10.55 2.55
C GLN A 164 -14.43 -11.16 3.91
N ILE A 165 -13.44 -11.78 4.56
CA ILE A 165 -13.54 -12.29 5.93
C ILE A 165 -13.47 -11.11 6.89
N THR A 166 -12.45 -10.26 6.73
CA THR A 166 -12.32 -9.06 7.56
C THR A 166 -11.39 -8.01 6.96
N ALA A 167 -11.43 -6.80 7.52
CA ALA A 167 -10.53 -5.70 7.21
C ALA A 167 -10.16 -4.92 8.48
N CYS A 168 -8.95 -4.38 8.52
CA CYS A 168 -8.43 -3.57 9.61
C CYS A 168 -7.52 -2.46 9.06
N ASP A 169 -7.77 -1.22 9.45
CA ASP A 169 -6.83 -0.15 9.13
C ASP A 169 -5.47 -0.41 9.76
N ILE A 170 -4.41 -0.05 9.05
CA ILE A 170 -3.02 -0.25 9.48
C ILE A 170 -2.74 0.50 10.79
N THR A 171 -3.46 1.60 11.06
CA THR A 171 -3.36 2.39 12.30
C THR A 171 -3.87 1.65 13.53
N HIS A 172 -4.71 0.62 13.35
CA HIS A 172 -5.22 -0.20 14.44
C HIS A 172 -4.34 -1.42 14.73
N ILE A 173 -3.32 -1.70 13.90
CA ILE A 173 -2.36 -2.76 14.16
C ILE A 173 -1.42 -2.30 15.28
N ARG A 174 -1.45 -3.03 16.40
CA ARG A 174 -0.63 -2.72 17.58
C ARG A 174 0.73 -3.39 17.48
N ARG A 175 0.77 -4.62 16.96
CA ARG A 175 1.97 -5.44 16.85
C ARG A 175 1.85 -6.38 15.67
N TYR A 176 2.97 -6.65 15.00
CA TYR A 176 3.06 -7.73 14.04
C TYR A 176 4.47 -8.34 14.07
N GLY A 177 4.63 -9.55 13.57
CA GLY A 177 5.96 -10.17 13.51
C GLY A 177 5.95 -11.63 13.10
N ALA A 178 7.11 -12.09 12.62
CA ALA A 178 7.34 -13.49 12.32
C ALA A 178 7.83 -14.25 13.56
N ASP A 179 7.16 -15.35 13.89
CA ASP A 179 7.67 -16.36 14.82
C ASP A 179 8.38 -17.46 14.01
N ALA A 180 9.71 -17.39 13.96
CA ALA A 180 10.54 -18.37 13.26
C ALA A 180 10.47 -19.78 13.86
N LYS A 181 10.15 -19.92 15.16
CA LYS A 181 10.04 -21.24 15.82
C LYS A 181 8.74 -21.92 15.43
N ARG A 182 7.66 -21.15 15.30
CA ARG A 182 6.34 -21.66 14.91
C ARG A 182 6.05 -21.58 13.42
N LYS A 183 6.95 -20.96 12.63
CA LYS A 183 6.75 -20.62 11.21
C LYS A 183 5.43 -19.87 11.00
N GLN A 184 5.12 -18.96 11.91
CA GLN A 184 3.86 -18.20 11.93
C GLN A 184 4.15 -16.72 11.74
N PHE A 185 3.18 -16.01 11.17
CA PHE A 185 3.16 -14.56 11.15
C PHE A 185 1.99 -14.09 12.01
N LEU A 186 2.28 -13.23 12.99
CA LEU A 186 1.28 -12.69 13.92
C LEU A 186 0.94 -11.26 13.52
N ILE A 187 -0.35 -10.94 13.55
CA ILE A 187 -0.88 -9.58 13.47
C ILE A 187 -1.84 -9.40 14.64
N GLU A 188 -1.53 -8.46 15.53
CA GLU A 188 -2.37 -8.09 16.68
C GLU A 188 -2.99 -6.71 16.42
N ALA A 189 -4.30 -6.68 16.17
CA ALA A 189 -5.06 -5.43 16.09
C ALA A 189 -5.58 -4.99 17.47
N GLY A 190 -5.84 -3.70 17.64
CA GLY A 190 -6.46 -3.13 18.82
C GLY A 190 -7.91 -3.57 19.05
N ARG A 191 -8.44 -3.26 20.23
CA ARG A 191 -9.77 -3.70 20.71
C ARG A 191 -10.96 -3.05 19.98
N THR A 192 -10.73 -2.09 19.08
CA THR A 192 -11.74 -1.60 18.14
C THR A 192 -11.72 -2.53 16.93
N VAL A 193 -12.42 -3.63 17.12
CA VAL A 193 -12.29 -4.90 16.41
C VAL A 193 -12.66 -4.74 14.93
N PHE A 194 -11.83 -5.32 14.06
CA PHE A 194 -12.23 -5.98 12.80
C PHE A 194 -13.75 -5.95 12.59
N ASN A 195 -14.22 -4.97 11.82
CA ASN A 195 -15.58 -4.44 11.86
C ASN A 195 -16.69 -5.50 11.70
N GLN A 196 -17.21 -6.00 12.83
CA GLN A 196 -18.56 -6.58 12.89
C GLN A 196 -19.60 -5.53 12.47
N GLU A 197 -19.33 -4.25 12.74
CA GLU A 197 -20.22 -3.12 12.48
C GLU A 197 -20.38 -2.79 10.98
N ILE A 198 -19.36 -3.03 10.14
CA ILE A 198 -19.48 -2.90 8.68
C ILE A 198 -20.26 -4.09 8.10
N HIS A 199 -20.07 -5.31 8.63
CA HIS A 199 -20.85 -6.47 8.21
C HIS A 199 -22.34 -6.26 8.55
N ASP A 200 -22.66 -5.79 9.75
CA ASP A 200 -24.03 -5.53 10.18
C ASP A 200 -24.67 -4.38 9.40
N GLN A 201 -23.93 -3.33 9.05
CA GLN A 201 -24.42 -2.25 8.18
C GLN A 201 -24.64 -2.70 6.73
N ILE A 202 -23.79 -3.59 6.20
CA ILE A 202 -23.95 -4.17 4.85
C ILE A 202 -25.12 -5.16 4.82
N GLU A 203 -25.30 -5.99 5.85
CA GLU A 203 -26.46 -6.88 6.03
C GLU A 203 -27.76 -6.07 6.16
N GLU A 204 -27.77 -5.01 6.99
CA GLU A 204 -28.93 -4.14 7.15
C GLU A 204 -29.26 -3.40 5.83
N ALA A 205 -28.24 -2.91 5.12
CA ALA A 205 -28.42 -2.31 3.80
C ALA A 205 -28.93 -3.33 2.76
N ALA A 206 -28.42 -4.57 2.78
CA ALA A 206 -28.87 -5.65 1.91
C ALA A 206 -30.33 -6.05 2.22
N GLU A 207 -30.73 -6.14 3.49
CA GLU A 207 -32.12 -6.41 3.89
C GLU A 207 -33.07 -5.25 3.53
N ARG A 208 -32.62 -4.00 3.64
CA ARG A 208 -33.38 -2.82 3.16
C ARG A 208 -33.56 -2.85 1.64
N ILE A 209 -32.56 -3.34 0.89
CA ILE A 209 -32.65 -3.53 -0.56
C ILE A 209 -33.59 -4.69 -0.90
N LYS A 210 -33.49 -5.85 -0.22
CA LYS A 210 -34.40 -6.99 -0.41
C LYS A 210 -35.85 -6.62 -0.13
N LYS A 211 -36.15 -5.88 0.95
CA LYS A 211 -37.50 -5.35 1.22
C LYS A 211 -37.99 -4.38 0.15
N LYS A 212 -37.11 -3.52 -0.40
CA LYS A 212 -37.45 -2.62 -1.53
C LYS A 212 -37.71 -3.36 -2.83
N VAL A 213 -37.04 -4.49 -3.06
CA VAL A 213 -37.22 -5.34 -4.26
C VAL A 213 -38.48 -6.19 -4.12
N ALA A 214 -38.77 -6.74 -2.94
CA ALA A 214 -40.01 -7.46 -2.65
C ALA A 214 -41.26 -6.56 -2.80
N GLY A 215 -41.17 -5.29 -2.35
CA GLY A 215 -42.23 -4.29 -2.57
C GLY A 215 -42.36 -3.78 -4.01
N ARG A 216 -41.45 -4.19 -4.91
CA ARG A 216 -41.43 -3.80 -6.34
C ARG A 216 -41.75 -4.94 -7.30
N GLN A 217 -42.13 -6.13 -6.81
CA GLN A 217 -42.83 -7.09 -7.66
C GLN A 217 -44.18 -6.51 -8.06
N ARG A 218 -44.17 -5.69 -9.13
CA ARG A 218 -45.38 -5.45 -9.92
C ARG A 218 -45.86 -6.81 -10.38
N SER A 219 -47.13 -7.08 -10.13
CA SER A 219 -47.86 -8.19 -10.71
C SER A 219 -47.49 -8.31 -12.19
N VAL A 220 -46.93 -9.46 -12.56
CA VAL A 220 -46.77 -9.84 -13.96
C VAL A 220 -48.20 -9.87 -14.53
N PRO A 221 -48.51 -9.15 -15.62
CA PRO A 221 -49.82 -9.27 -16.24
C PRO A 221 -49.98 -10.72 -16.70
N THR A 222 -50.99 -11.41 -16.18
CA THR A 222 -51.41 -12.70 -16.72
C THR A 222 -51.82 -12.48 -18.17
N ILE A 223 -51.00 -12.95 -19.12
CA ILE A 223 -51.40 -13.03 -20.51
C ILE A 223 -52.53 -14.07 -20.55
N PRO A 224 -53.76 -13.73 -20.95
CA PRO A 224 -54.82 -14.72 -21.05
C PRO A 224 -54.41 -15.77 -22.09
N ALA A 225 -54.55 -17.05 -21.72
CA ALA A 225 -54.28 -18.16 -22.60
C ALA A 225 -55.04 -17.95 -23.92
N LYS A 226 -54.31 -17.97 -25.05
CA LYS A 226 -54.94 -18.00 -26.37
C LYS A 226 -55.90 -19.19 -26.41
N GLN A 227 -57.18 -18.90 -26.61
CA GLN A 227 -58.20 -19.92 -26.81
C GLN A 227 -57.83 -20.79 -28.03
N PRO A 228 -58.08 -22.11 -27.99
CA PRO A 228 -57.92 -22.94 -29.17
C PRO A 228 -58.92 -22.51 -30.25
N ILE A 229 -58.40 -22.18 -31.44
CA ILE A 229 -59.22 -21.93 -32.63
C ILE A 229 -59.70 -23.28 -33.15
N TYR A 230 -60.98 -23.57 -33.00
CA TYR A 230 -61.65 -24.68 -33.67
C TYR A 230 -62.00 -24.27 -35.10
N MET A 231 -61.35 -24.88 -36.09
CA MET A 231 -61.86 -24.85 -37.47
C MET A 231 -62.93 -25.93 -37.61
N ASN A 232 -64.19 -25.50 -37.61
CA ASN A 232 -65.30 -26.28 -38.14
C ASN A 232 -65.16 -26.35 -39.66
N GLN A 233 -64.95 -27.54 -40.20
CA GLN A 233 -65.40 -27.84 -41.56
C GLN A 233 -66.72 -28.61 -41.45
N LYS A 234 -67.78 -27.97 -41.96
CA LYS A 234 -69.05 -28.57 -42.36
C LYS A 234 -69.56 -27.78 -43.58
N PRO A 235 -70.45 -28.35 -44.40
CA PRO A 235 -70.90 -29.74 -44.47
C PRO A 235 -70.15 -30.56 -45.53
#